data_AF-A0A2E2IZG9-F1
#
_entry.id   AF-A0A2E2IZG9-F1
#
_cell.length_a   1.000
_cell.length_b   1.000
_cell.length_c   1.000
_cell.angle_alpha   90.00
_cell.angle_beta   90.00
_cell.angle_gamma   90.00
#
_symmetry.space_group_name_H-M   'P 1'
#
loop_
_entity.id
_entity.type
_entity.pdbx_description
1 polymer ?
#
loop_
_entity_poly.entity_id
_entity_poly.type
_entity_poly.pdbx_seq_one_letter_code
_entity_poly.pdbx_strand_id
1 'polypeptide(L)'
;MVITLRNNAKLLRKRSLFKKERSFLRGEEMEFKHSYQGIPSKPVSKEKLQKIKEKIQQEQRRDRNKLMLITLFFLPLIVFSVYTAFKDFSFGFPKLITSNNHELIPLQEKQKKYYFYLEDGDSWLAKHHYHNAIFQYRNALKVFPSEYDAQYRLALALSYQCQYKFEGCEEGNKLIHRLLQNDPTNEKLLTVKDVFIHWGSTP
;
A
#
# COMPACT_ATOMS: atom_id res chain seq x y z
N MET A 1 -14.37 18.77 39.55
CA MET A 1 -14.14 17.40 39.02
C MET A 1 -12.67 16.98 38.96
N VAL A 2 -11.73 17.67 39.62
CA VAL A 2 -10.28 17.32 39.61
C VAL A 2 -9.84 16.63 40.91
N ILE A 3 -10.59 16.81 41.99
CA ILE A 3 -10.28 16.31 43.34
C ILE A 3 -10.52 14.79 43.43
N THR A 4 -11.57 14.30 42.77
CA THR A 4 -11.92 12.87 42.70
C THR A 4 -10.85 12.05 41.97
N LEU A 5 -10.29 12.57 40.88
CA LEU A 5 -9.21 11.90 40.13
C LEU A 5 -7.91 11.83 40.95
N ARG A 6 -7.58 12.87 41.72
CA ARG A 6 -6.39 12.87 42.61
C ARG A 6 -6.51 11.88 43.77
N ASN A 7 -7.70 11.70 44.33
CA ASN A 7 -7.93 10.75 45.41
C ASN A 7 -7.85 9.30 44.91
N ASN A 8 -8.36 9.02 43.71
CA ASN A 8 -8.26 7.69 43.09
C ASN A 8 -6.82 7.30 42.73
N ALA A 9 -5.96 8.26 42.35
CA ALA A 9 -4.55 8.01 42.08
C ALA A 9 -3.74 7.53 43.31
N LYS A 10 -4.20 7.87 44.53
CA LYS A 10 -3.58 7.40 45.79
C LYS A 10 -3.95 5.95 46.14
N LEU A 11 -5.05 5.44 45.58
CA LEU A 11 -5.51 4.06 45.77
C LEU A 11 -4.78 3.06 44.85
N LEU A 12 -4.08 3.55 43.83
CA LEU A 12 -3.28 2.71 42.93
C LEU A 12 -1.98 2.30 43.62
N ARG A 13 -1.83 1.00 43.90
CA ARG A 13 -0.58 0.40 44.40
C ARG A 13 0.53 0.63 43.35
N LYS A 14 1.50 1.48 43.67
CA LYS A 14 2.69 1.72 42.81
C LYS A 14 3.49 0.41 42.65
N ARG A 15 3.29 -0.30 41.55
CA ARG A 15 4.16 -1.40 41.12
C ARG A 15 5.36 -0.82 40.38
N SER A 16 6.33 -0.30 41.13
CA SER A 16 7.68 -0.12 40.60
C SER A 16 8.38 -1.48 40.66
N LEU A 17 8.69 -2.07 39.51
CA LEU A 17 9.48 -3.31 39.42
C LEU A 17 10.97 -3.10 39.70
N PHE A 18 11.41 -1.84 39.83
CA PHE A 18 12.79 -1.49 40.13
C PHE A 18 12.90 -1.00 41.58
N LYS A 19 13.83 -1.59 42.36
CA LYS A 19 14.28 -1.00 43.62
C LYS A 19 15.06 0.27 43.27
N LYS A 20 14.53 1.43 43.66
CA LYS A 20 15.25 2.70 43.54
C LYS A 20 16.39 2.65 44.55
N GLU A 21 17.59 2.23 44.13
CA GLU A 21 18.79 2.30 44.96
C GLU A 21 19.10 3.76 45.26
N ARG A 22 18.63 4.22 46.43
CA ARG A 22 19.04 5.49 47.05
C ARG A 22 20.31 5.31 47.90
N SER A 23 21.07 4.22 47.70
CA SER A 23 22.28 3.92 48.47
C SER A 23 23.43 4.85 48.08
N PHE A 24 23.59 5.21 46.81
CA PHE A 24 24.66 6.11 46.36
C PHE A 24 24.54 7.53 46.96
N LEU A 25 23.32 8.05 47.13
CA LEU A 25 23.10 9.38 47.71
C LEU A 25 23.09 9.39 49.25
N ARG A 26 23.18 8.22 49.91
CA ARG A 26 23.14 8.11 51.37
C ARG A 26 24.51 7.82 52.01
N GLY A 27 25.49 7.39 51.21
CA GLY A 27 26.88 7.19 51.66
C GLY A 27 27.65 8.50 51.82
N GLU A 28 27.51 9.44 50.89
CA GLU A 28 28.24 10.73 50.94
C GLU A 28 27.69 11.69 52.02
N GLU A 29 26.40 11.64 52.34
CA GLU A 29 25.80 12.62 53.25
C GLU A 29 26.29 12.50 54.71
N MET A 30 26.83 11.35 55.11
CA MET A 30 27.41 11.14 56.45
C MET A 30 28.91 11.42 56.51
N GLU A 31 29.66 11.21 55.43
CA GLU A 31 31.09 11.56 55.38
C GLU A 31 31.30 13.07 55.26
N PHE A 32 30.42 13.79 54.55
CA PHE A 32 30.56 15.24 54.37
C PHE A 32 30.11 16.09 55.56
N LYS A 33 29.40 15.53 56.54
CA LYS A 33 28.89 16.32 57.70
C LYS A 33 29.90 16.50 58.84
N HIS A 34 31.00 15.75 58.87
CA HIS A 34 31.95 15.80 59.99
C HIS A 34 33.33 16.43 59.66
N SER A 35 33.52 17.03 58.47
CA SER A 35 34.82 17.66 58.11
C SER A 35 34.69 18.99 57.35
N TYR A 36 33.75 19.85 57.74
CA TYR A 36 33.76 21.26 57.34
C TYR A 36 33.68 22.15 58.56
N GLN A 37 34.80 22.25 59.31
CA GLN A 37 35.12 23.53 59.93
C GLN A 37 35.33 24.51 58.77
N GLY A 38 34.40 25.44 58.60
CA GLY A 38 34.40 26.40 57.51
C GLY A 38 35.76 27.07 57.39
N ILE A 39 36.49 26.74 56.33
CA ILE A 39 37.70 27.45 55.94
C ILE A 39 37.26 28.91 55.73
N PRO A 40 37.84 29.91 56.42
CA PRO A 40 37.50 31.29 56.16
C PRO A 40 37.95 31.65 54.74
N SER A 41 37.03 31.53 53.77
CA SER A 41 37.30 31.93 52.41
C SER A 41 37.28 33.45 52.36
N LYS A 42 38.44 34.08 52.14
CA LYS A 42 38.48 35.50 51.76
C LYS A 42 37.60 35.69 50.53
N PRO A 43 36.62 36.62 50.53
CA PRO A 43 35.80 36.87 49.36
C PRO A 43 36.74 37.25 48.20
N VAL A 44 36.69 36.45 47.14
CA VAL A 44 37.56 36.61 45.97
C VAL A 44 37.38 38.02 45.42
N SER A 45 38.48 38.75 45.18
CA SER A 45 38.39 40.12 44.66
C SER A 45 37.65 40.12 43.32
N LYS A 46 36.82 41.15 43.08
CA LYS A 46 35.96 41.24 41.90
C LYS A 46 36.75 41.04 40.59
N GLU A 47 38.00 41.52 40.54
CA GLU A 47 38.92 41.33 39.41
C GLU A 47 39.34 39.87 39.20
N LYS A 48 39.67 39.14 40.27
CA LYS A 48 40.03 37.71 40.16
C LYS A 48 38.82 36.88 39.73
N LEU A 49 37.63 37.22 40.21
CA LEU A 49 36.38 36.59 39.80
C LEU A 49 36.06 36.85 38.32
N GLN A 50 36.32 38.07 37.84
CA GLN A 50 36.12 38.44 36.44
C GLN A 50 37.07 37.70 35.50
N LYS A 51 38.36 37.59 35.85
CA LYS A 51 39.33 36.77 35.10
C LYS A 51 38.95 35.29 35.03
N ILE A 52 38.43 34.73 36.12
CA ILE A 52 37.94 33.33 36.13
C ILE A 52 36.72 33.18 35.21
N LYS A 53 35.76 34.10 35.28
CA LYS A 53 34.59 34.09 34.39
C LYS A 53 34.97 34.20 32.92
N GLU A 54 35.88 35.09 32.58
CA GLU A 54 36.38 35.27 31.21
C GLU A 54 37.06 34.01 30.69
N LYS A 55 37.90 33.37 31.51
CA LYS A 55 38.58 32.12 31.15
C LYS A 55 37.58 30.98 30.90
N ILE A 56 36.59 30.81 31.78
CA ILE A 56 35.51 29.83 31.62
C ILE A 56 34.70 30.09 30.34
N GLN A 57 34.34 31.35 30.08
CA GLN A 57 33.60 31.72 28.87
C GLN A 57 34.40 31.44 27.60
N GLN A 58 35.71 31.65 27.62
CA GLN A 58 36.58 31.40 26.47
C GLN A 58 36.74 29.90 26.19
N GLU A 59 36.89 29.08 27.24
CA GLU A 59 36.91 27.62 27.14
C GLU A 59 35.58 27.07 26.60
N GLN A 60 34.45 27.53 27.14
CA GLN A 60 33.12 27.13 26.66
C GLN A 60 32.87 27.51 25.19
N ARG A 61 33.33 28.69 24.76
CA ARG A 61 33.24 29.10 23.35
C ARG A 61 34.08 28.19 22.46
N ARG A 62 35.27 27.80 22.91
CA ARG A 62 36.16 26.91 22.15
C ARG A 62 35.55 25.51 22.02
N ASP A 63 34.98 24.97 23.08
CA ASP A 63 34.34 23.65 23.07
C ASP A 63 33.06 23.65 22.23
N ARG A 64 32.25 24.71 22.33
CA ARG A 64 31.09 24.88 21.45
C ARG A 64 31.49 24.98 19.98
N ASN A 65 32.55 25.73 19.66
CA ASN A 65 33.02 25.86 18.29
C ASN A 65 33.59 24.54 17.75
N LYS A 66 34.32 23.77 18.56
CA LYS A 66 34.75 22.41 18.19
C LYS A 66 33.57 21.49 17.93
N LEU A 67 32.56 21.51 18.81
CA LEU A 67 31.36 20.69 18.68
C LEU A 67 30.55 21.08 17.43
N MET A 68 30.45 22.37 17.11
CA MET A 68 29.84 22.86 15.86
C MET A 68 30.59 22.38 14.62
N LEU A 69 31.93 22.41 14.61
CA LEU A 69 32.73 21.93 13.48
C LEU A 69 32.58 20.42 13.26
N ILE A 70 32.57 19.64 14.34
CA ILE A 70 32.32 18.20 14.29
C ILE A 70 30.93 17.92 13.73
N THR A 71 29.90 18.60 14.25
CA THR A 71 28.52 18.40 13.74
C THR A 71 28.39 18.79 12.28
N LEU A 72 28.99 19.90 11.84
CA LEU A 72 28.98 20.31 10.43
C LEU A 72 29.56 19.23 9.50
N PHE A 73 30.62 18.55 9.93
CA PHE A 73 31.28 17.51 9.14
C PHE A 73 30.51 16.18 9.12
N PHE A 74 29.93 15.76 10.24
CA PHE A 74 29.27 14.44 10.36
C PHE A 74 27.77 14.46 10.03
N LEU A 75 27.08 15.59 10.18
CA LEU A 75 25.65 15.71 9.83
C LEU A 75 25.34 15.30 8.37
N PRO A 76 26.07 15.75 7.33
CA PRO A 76 25.77 15.35 5.96
C PRO A 76 25.99 13.85 5.72
N LEU A 77 26.97 13.23 6.38
CA LEU A 77 27.19 11.78 6.32
C LEU A 77 26.04 10.99 6.97
N ILE A 78 25.51 11.47 8.09
CA ILE A 78 24.34 10.89 8.76
C ILE A 78 23.09 11.04 7.88
N VAL A 79 22.88 12.22 7.28
CA VAL A 79 21.72 12.45 6.40
C VAL A 79 21.81 11.58 5.14
N PHE A 80 23.00 11.46 4.54
CA PHE A 80 23.22 10.60 3.38
C PHE A 80 23.02 9.11 3.71
N SER A 81 23.57 8.63 4.84
CA SER A 81 23.40 7.24 5.26
C SER A 81 21.94 6.90 5.57
N VAL A 82 21.21 7.83 6.21
CA VAL A 82 19.76 7.72 6.40
C VAL A 82 19.05 7.72 5.05
N TYR A 83 19.37 8.62 4.12
CA TYR A 83 18.76 8.64 2.79
C TYR A 83 18.96 7.33 2.02
N THR A 84 20.18 6.80 2.01
CA THR A 84 20.48 5.50 1.37
C THR A 84 19.76 4.36 2.08
N ALA A 85 19.74 4.35 3.41
CA ALA A 85 19.00 3.35 4.17
C ALA A 85 17.51 3.44 3.87
N PHE A 86 16.90 4.63 3.87
CA PHE A 86 15.48 4.84 3.62
C PHE A 86 15.03 4.61 2.18
N LYS A 87 15.92 4.75 1.19
CA LYS A 87 15.63 4.41 -0.19
C LYS A 87 15.37 2.91 -0.36
N ASP A 88 16.17 2.07 0.30
CA ASP A 88 16.05 0.61 0.23
C ASP A 88 15.22 0.04 1.39
N PHE A 89 15.01 0.82 2.45
CA PHE A 89 14.11 0.51 3.56
C PHE A 89 12.67 0.77 3.12
N SER A 90 12.12 -0.19 2.40
CA SER A 90 10.70 -0.47 2.45
C SER A 90 10.35 -0.71 3.93
N PHE A 91 9.95 0.36 4.63
CA PHE A 91 9.42 0.29 5.98
C PHE A 91 8.46 -0.88 5.99
N GLY A 92 8.76 -1.90 6.80
CA GLY A 92 8.03 -3.15 6.90
C GLY A 92 6.62 -2.94 7.44
N PHE A 93 5.77 -2.24 6.70
CA PHE A 93 4.52 -2.84 6.34
C PHE A 93 4.93 -4.09 5.56
N PRO A 94 4.76 -5.32 6.11
CA PRO A 94 4.54 -6.40 5.19
C PRO A 94 3.50 -5.85 4.22
N LYS A 95 3.75 -5.92 2.90
CA LYS A 95 2.59 -5.96 2.01
C LYS A 95 1.71 -6.99 2.69
N LEU A 96 0.53 -6.58 3.15
CA LEU A 96 -0.54 -7.51 3.41
C LEU A 96 -0.86 -8.06 2.01
N ILE A 97 0.06 -8.87 1.47
CA ILE A 97 -0.28 -9.99 0.65
C ILE A 97 -1.03 -10.84 1.67
N THR A 98 -2.31 -10.50 1.85
CA THR A 98 -3.32 -11.41 2.33
C THR A 98 -2.92 -12.74 1.72
N SER A 99 -2.77 -13.79 2.51
CA SER A 99 -2.43 -15.12 2.01
C SER A 99 -3.45 -15.63 0.96
N ASN A 100 -4.53 -14.87 0.72
CA ASN A 100 -5.56 -15.04 -0.29
C ASN A 100 -5.28 -14.25 -1.61
N ASN A 101 -4.29 -13.34 -1.64
CA ASN A 101 -4.05 -12.40 -2.74
C ASN A 101 -3.13 -12.91 -3.84
N HIS A 102 -2.40 -14.01 -3.62
CA HIS A 102 -1.56 -14.60 -4.66
C HIS A 102 -2.40 -15.23 -5.80
N GLU A 103 -3.66 -15.57 -5.55
CA GLU A 103 -4.67 -15.94 -6.55
C GLU A 103 -5.47 -14.74 -7.11
N LEU A 104 -5.66 -13.66 -6.33
CA LEU A 104 -6.40 -12.48 -6.80
C LEU A 104 -5.65 -11.68 -7.87
N ILE A 105 -4.33 -11.55 -7.77
CA ILE A 105 -3.52 -10.82 -8.77
C ILE A 105 -3.64 -11.44 -10.17
N PRO A 106 -3.45 -12.77 -10.36
CA PRO A 106 -3.64 -13.38 -11.67
C PRO A 106 -5.10 -13.34 -12.13
N LEU A 107 -6.08 -13.41 -11.21
CA LEU A 107 -7.49 -13.29 -11.58
C LEU A 107 -7.86 -11.88 -12.04
N GLN A 108 -7.39 -10.83 -11.36
CA GLN A 108 -7.60 -9.44 -11.76
C GLN A 108 -6.98 -9.16 -13.13
N GLU A 109 -5.77 -9.64 -13.40
CA GLU A 109 -5.14 -9.48 -14.70
C GLU A 109 -5.88 -10.24 -15.82
N LYS A 110 -6.40 -11.44 -15.52
CA LYS A 110 -7.30 -12.15 -16.44
C LYS A 110 -8.59 -11.36 -16.70
N GLN A 111 -9.22 -10.82 -15.66
CA GLN A 111 -10.42 -9.98 -15.78
C GLN A 111 -10.16 -8.75 -16.64
N LYS A 112 -9.07 -8.02 -16.41
CA LYS A 112 -8.69 -6.87 -17.25
C LYS A 112 -8.54 -7.27 -18.73
N LYS A 113 -7.82 -8.37 -19.00
CA LYS A 113 -7.66 -8.87 -20.39
C LYS A 113 -9.00 -9.26 -21.01
N TYR A 114 -9.87 -9.91 -20.24
CA TYR A 114 -11.20 -10.29 -20.70
C TYR A 114 -12.03 -9.06 -21.09
N TYR A 115 -12.14 -8.06 -20.21
CA TYR A 115 -12.88 -6.83 -20.50
C TYR A 115 -12.28 -6.05 -21.67
N PHE A 116 -10.95 -5.98 -21.76
CA PHE A 116 -10.28 -5.39 -22.91
C PHE A 116 -10.72 -6.04 -24.23
N TYR A 117 -10.74 -7.38 -24.31
CA TYR A 117 -11.18 -8.07 -25.51
C TYR A 117 -12.67 -7.85 -25.82
N LEU A 118 -13.53 -7.73 -24.80
CA LEU A 118 -14.93 -7.40 -25.02
C LEU A 118 -15.11 -5.98 -25.58
N GLU A 119 -14.49 -4.99 -24.96
CA GLU A 119 -14.59 -3.58 -25.37
C GLU A 119 -13.99 -3.35 -26.76
N ASP A 120 -12.84 -3.96 -27.05
CA ASP A 120 -12.24 -3.87 -28.39
C ASP A 120 -13.11 -4.60 -29.43
N GLY A 121 -13.66 -5.77 -29.09
CA GLY A 121 -14.61 -6.49 -29.93
C GLY A 121 -15.86 -5.67 -30.28
N ASP A 122 -16.44 -4.98 -29.29
CA ASP A 122 -17.58 -4.08 -29.50
C ASP A 122 -17.22 -2.90 -30.41
N SER A 123 -16.05 -2.32 -30.21
CA SER A 123 -15.52 -1.24 -31.06
C SER A 123 -15.37 -1.69 -32.51
N TRP A 124 -14.89 -2.90 -32.75
CA TRP A 124 -14.83 -3.48 -34.10
C TRP A 124 -16.21 -3.78 -34.68
N LEU A 125 -17.12 -4.29 -33.85
CA LEU A 125 -18.48 -4.63 -34.27
C LEU A 125 -19.26 -3.38 -34.69
N ALA A 126 -19.16 -2.30 -33.91
CA ALA A 126 -19.76 -1.00 -34.23
C ALA A 126 -19.26 -0.40 -35.55
N LYS A 127 -18.04 -0.78 -35.98
CA LYS A 127 -17.44 -0.39 -37.27
C LYS A 127 -17.74 -1.39 -38.40
N HIS A 128 -18.59 -2.39 -38.17
CA HIS A 128 -18.92 -3.46 -39.11
C HIS A 128 -17.72 -4.34 -39.51
N HIS A 129 -16.64 -4.33 -38.71
CA HIS A 129 -15.46 -5.17 -38.91
C HIS A 129 -15.64 -6.53 -38.22
N TYR A 130 -16.53 -7.35 -38.78
CA TYR A 130 -17.02 -8.58 -38.12
C TYR A 130 -15.90 -9.58 -37.79
N HIS A 131 -14.94 -9.82 -38.68
CA HIS A 131 -13.82 -10.73 -38.41
C HIS A 131 -13.00 -10.29 -37.19
N ASN A 132 -12.75 -8.99 -37.05
CA ASN A 132 -11.98 -8.45 -35.93
C ASN A 132 -12.77 -8.58 -34.63
N ALA A 133 -14.07 -8.27 -34.65
CA ALA A 133 -14.95 -8.44 -33.50
C ALA A 133 -14.97 -9.91 -33.02
N ILE A 134 -15.19 -10.85 -33.95
CA ILE A 134 -15.18 -12.29 -33.68
C ILE A 134 -13.82 -12.75 -33.11
N PHE A 135 -12.72 -12.26 -33.68
CA PHE A 135 -11.38 -12.57 -33.18
C PHE A 135 -11.22 -12.15 -31.71
N GLN A 136 -11.67 -10.94 -31.36
CA GLN A 136 -11.57 -10.46 -29.98
C GLN A 136 -12.48 -11.21 -29.02
N TYR A 137 -13.73 -11.48 -29.38
CA TYR A 137 -14.61 -12.28 -28.52
C TYR A 137 -14.09 -13.71 -28.32
N ARG A 138 -13.47 -14.31 -29.33
CA ARG A 138 -12.76 -15.60 -29.17
C ARG A 138 -11.59 -15.49 -28.21
N ASN A 139 -10.84 -14.39 -28.22
CA ASN A 139 -9.78 -14.16 -27.24
C ASN A 139 -10.33 -13.96 -25.82
N ALA A 140 -11.47 -13.29 -25.66
CA ALA A 140 -12.16 -13.22 -24.37
C ALA A 140 -12.52 -14.62 -23.85
N LEU A 141 -13.07 -15.49 -24.71
CA LEU A 141 -13.40 -16.87 -24.37
C LEU A 141 -12.16 -17.76 -24.10
N LYS A 142 -10.98 -17.45 -24.64
CA LYS A 142 -9.74 -18.13 -24.22
C LYS A 142 -9.36 -17.79 -22.78
N VAL A 143 -9.72 -16.60 -22.29
CA VAL A 143 -9.47 -16.20 -20.89
C VAL A 143 -10.51 -16.82 -19.97
N PHE A 144 -11.80 -16.72 -20.32
CA PHE A 144 -12.89 -17.34 -19.58
C PHE A 144 -13.87 -18.05 -20.54
N PRO A 145 -13.74 -19.38 -20.73
CA PRO A 145 -14.48 -20.13 -21.77
C PRO A 145 -16.00 -20.21 -21.60
N SER A 146 -16.48 -20.11 -20.37
CA SER A 146 -17.90 -20.31 -20.04
C SER A 146 -18.66 -19.01 -19.80
N GLU A 147 -18.04 -17.85 -20.07
CA GLU A 147 -18.69 -16.55 -19.82
C GLU A 147 -19.78 -16.27 -20.84
N TYR A 148 -21.01 -16.15 -20.35
CA TYR A 148 -22.19 -15.91 -21.16
C TYR A 148 -22.07 -14.63 -22.01
N ASP A 149 -21.56 -13.53 -21.44
CA ASP A 149 -21.47 -12.25 -22.14
C ASP A 149 -20.59 -12.35 -23.41
N ALA A 150 -19.44 -13.01 -23.30
CA ALA A 150 -18.56 -13.24 -24.44
C ALA A 150 -19.17 -14.21 -25.47
N GLN A 151 -19.88 -15.25 -25.03
CA GLN A 151 -20.56 -16.19 -25.94
C GLN A 151 -21.71 -15.51 -26.68
N TYR A 152 -22.50 -14.69 -26.00
CA TYR A 152 -23.58 -13.90 -26.59
C TYR A 152 -23.05 -12.93 -27.64
N ARG A 153 -22.02 -12.13 -27.29
CA ARG A 153 -21.40 -11.17 -28.21
C ARG A 153 -20.76 -11.85 -29.42
N LEU A 154 -20.16 -13.03 -29.24
CA LEU A 154 -19.67 -13.85 -30.35
C LEU A 154 -20.83 -14.30 -31.26
N ALA A 155 -21.94 -14.79 -30.70
CA ALA A 155 -23.10 -15.19 -31.48
C ALA A 155 -23.71 -14.00 -32.26
N LEU A 156 -23.77 -12.82 -31.63
CA LEU A 156 -24.22 -11.58 -32.26
C LEU A 156 -23.27 -11.14 -33.40
N ALA A 157 -21.96 -11.21 -33.20
CA ALA A 157 -21.00 -10.88 -34.24
C ALA A 157 -21.07 -11.85 -35.43
N LEU A 158 -21.26 -13.14 -35.15
CA LEU A 158 -21.48 -14.17 -36.17
C LEU A 158 -22.80 -13.98 -36.91
N SER A 159 -23.86 -13.49 -36.25
CA SER A 159 -25.12 -13.21 -36.92
C SER A 159 -24.98 -12.04 -37.90
N TYR A 160 -24.31 -10.96 -37.50
CA TYR A 160 -24.01 -9.87 -38.42
C TYR A 160 -23.08 -10.30 -39.57
N GLN A 161 -22.05 -11.10 -39.29
CA GLN A 161 -21.20 -11.65 -40.35
C GLN A 161 -22.02 -12.51 -41.32
N CYS A 162 -22.89 -13.38 -40.81
CA CYS A 162 -23.74 -14.21 -41.65
C CYS A 162 -24.69 -13.36 -42.51
N GLN A 163 -25.36 -12.38 -41.90
CA GLN A 163 -26.32 -11.53 -42.57
C GLN A 163 -25.70 -10.71 -43.71
N TYR A 164 -24.50 -10.16 -43.50
CA TYR A 164 -23.90 -9.20 -44.43
C TYR A 164 -22.78 -9.77 -45.29
N LYS A 165 -22.16 -10.90 -44.88
CA LYS A 165 -21.03 -11.54 -45.58
C LYS A 165 -21.29 -12.99 -45.96
N PHE A 166 -22.39 -13.60 -45.50
CA PHE A 166 -22.71 -15.01 -45.73
C PHE A 166 -21.62 -15.98 -45.22
N GLU A 167 -20.93 -15.59 -44.16
CA GLU A 167 -19.87 -16.37 -43.51
C GLU A 167 -20.19 -16.59 -42.03
N GLY A 168 -19.63 -17.64 -41.43
CA GLY A 168 -19.81 -17.92 -39.99
C GLY A 168 -21.22 -18.34 -39.59
N CYS A 169 -22.14 -18.51 -40.54
CA CYS A 169 -23.55 -18.84 -40.31
C CYS A 169 -23.74 -20.13 -39.53
N GLU A 170 -23.08 -21.22 -39.92
CA GLU A 170 -23.21 -22.53 -39.26
C GLU A 170 -22.69 -22.49 -37.83
N GLU A 171 -21.55 -21.85 -37.61
CA GLU A 171 -20.95 -21.68 -36.27
C GLU A 171 -21.87 -20.85 -35.38
N GLY A 172 -22.35 -19.71 -35.88
CA GLY A 172 -23.29 -18.84 -35.16
C GLY A 172 -24.58 -19.57 -34.80
N ASN A 173 -25.12 -20.35 -35.74
CA ASN A 173 -26.33 -21.13 -35.52
C ASN A 173 -26.14 -22.23 -34.45
N LYS A 174 -25.02 -22.96 -34.49
CA LYS A 174 -24.68 -23.96 -33.45
C LYS A 174 -24.52 -23.30 -32.08
N LEU A 175 -23.86 -22.15 -32.02
CA LEU A 175 -23.63 -21.42 -30.77
C LEU A 175 -24.94 -20.90 -30.17
N ILE A 176 -25.82 -20.28 -30.97
CA ILE A 176 -27.07 -19.72 -30.45
C ILE A 176 -28.02 -20.80 -29.93
N HIS A 177 -28.07 -21.97 -30.60
CA HIS A 177 -28.85 -23.11 -30.13
C HIS A 177 -28.35 -23.64 -28.78
N ARG A 178 -27.02 -23.68 -28.57
CA ARG A 178 -26.45 -24.06 -27.28
C ARG A 178 -26.81 -23.06 -26.18
N LEU A 179 -26.80 -21.75 -26.48
CA LEU A 179 -27.18 -20.72 -25.50
C LEU A 179 -28.66 -20.82 -25.13
N LEU A 180 -29.54 -21.04 -26.12
CA LEU A 180 -30.98 -21.22 -25.91
C LEU A 180 -31.36 -22.52 -25.18
N GLN A 181 -30.52 -23.55 -25.19
CA GLN A 181 -30.75 -24.73 -24.35
C GLN A 181 -30.71 -24.39 -22.86
N ASN A 182 -29.85 -23.44 -22.47
CA ASN A 182 -29.71 -23.00 -21.08
C ASN A 182 -30.72 -21.91 -20.71
N ASP A 183 -31.12 -21.07 -21.66
CA ASP A 183 -32.07 -19.98 -21.46
C ASP A 183 -33.05 -19.85 -22.66
N PRO A 184 -34.07 -20.71 -22.73
CA PRO A 184 -34.94 -20.83 -23.91
C PRO A 184 -35.85 -19.63 -24.16
N THR A 185 -36.15 -18.83 -23.13
CA THR A 185 -37.09 -17.71 -23.20
C THR A 185 -36.40 -16.36 -23.34
N ASN A 186 -35.08 -16.35 -23.57
CA ASN A 186 -34.32 -15.12 -23.71
C ASN A 186 -34.62 -14.41 -25.04
N GLU A 187 -35.33 -13.29 -24.97
CA GLU A 187 -35.72 -12.50 -26.14
C GLU A 187 -34.50 -12.09 -26.99
N LYS A 188 -33.38 -11.70 -26.36
CA LYS A 188 -32.16 -11.31 -27.09
C LYS A 188 -31.60 -12.49 -27.89
N LEU A 189 -31.58 -13.69 -27.31
CA LEU A 189 -31.09 -14.87 -28.03
C LEU A 189 -32.02 -15.28 -29.17
N LEU A 190 -33.33 -15.12 -28.99
CA LEU A 190 -34.31 -15.36 -30.06
C LEU A 190 -34.10 -14.37 -31.23
N THR A 191 -33.89 -13.09 -30.95
CA THR A 191 -33.59 -12.11 -32.02
C THR A 191 -32.33 -12.45 -32.81
N VAL A 192 -31.29 -12.96 -32.14
CA VAL A 192 -30.04 -13.39 -32.79
C VAL A 192 -30.27 -14.68 -33.58
N LYS A 193 -31.08 -15.62 -33.06
CA LYS A 193 -31.45 -16.87 -33.73
C LYS A 193 -32.17 -16.61 -35.05
N ASP A 194 -33.04 -15.60 -35.10
CA ASP A 194 -33.85 -15.31 -36.28
C ASP A 194 -33.00 -14.96 -37.53
N VAL A 195 -31.77 -14.47 -37.32
CA VAL A 195 -30.81 -14.21 -38.41
C VAL A 195 -30.33 -15.52 -39.08
N PHE A 196 -30.34 -16.64 -38.36
CA PHE A 196 -29.81 -17.92 -38.84
C PHE A 196 -30.88 -18.86 -39.43
N ILE A 197 -32.14 -18.43 -39.58
CA ILE A 197 -33.29 -19.28 -39.98
C ILE A 197 -33.06 -20.07 -41.28
N HIS A 198 -32.18 -19.59 -42.17
CA HIS A 198 -31.89 -20.26 -43.44
C HIS A 198 -30.63 -21.15 -43.43
N TRP A 199 -29.88 -21.19 -42.32
CA TRP A 199 -28.54 -21.80 -42.24
C TRP A 199 -28.48 -22.85 -41.13
N GLY A 200 -29.20 -23.95 -41.33
CA GLY A 200 -29.29 -25.05 -40.36
C GLY A 200 -30.28 -26.16 -40.69
N SER A 201 -31.04 -26.00 -41.78
CA SER A 201 -31.94 -27.03 -42.31
C SER A 201 -31.21 -27.89 -43.35
N THR A 202 -30.16 -28.58 -42.95
CA THR A 202 -29.67 -29.73 -43.72
C THR A 202 -29.87 -30.99 -42.86
N PRO A 203 -30.52 -32.04 -43.40
CA PRO A 203 -30.84 -33.28 -42.67
C PRO A 203 -29.63 -33.94 -42.01
#